data_AF-D4F2I7-F1
#
_entry.id   AF-D4F2I7-F1
#
_cell.length_a   1.000
_cell.length_b   1.000
_cell.length_c   1.000
_cell.angle_alpha   90.00
_cell.angle_beta   90.00
_cell.angle_gamma   90.00
#
_symmetry.space_group_name_H-M   'P 1'
#
loop_
_entity.id
_entity.type
_entity.pdbx_description
1 polymer ?
#
loop_
_entity_poly.entity_id
_entity_poly.type
_entity_poly.pdbx_seq_one_letter_code
_entity_poly.pdbx_strand_id
1 'polypeptide(L)'
;MRVRLGAVLVLALATSSWAHAAGDSLAGQKKSATCVACHGAQGQGLPPMYPALAGQSASKLVEAMQGYKEGTRQGGQAAIMSAYLAPLNSQDIENIAAYYASLKPAAKP
;
A
#
# COMPACT_ATOMS: atom_id res chain seq x y z
N MET A 1 14.42 56.74 35.03
CA MET A 1 13.02 56.28 35.00
C MET A 1 12.97 54.98 34.20
N ARG A 2 12.44 53.90 34.76
CA ARG A 2 12.46 52.54 34.19
C ARG A 2 11.33 52.39 33.17
N VAL A 3 11.61 51.85 31.99
CA VAL A 3 10.59 51.18 31.17
C VAL A 3 11.13 49.81 30.79
N ARG A 4 10.59 48.78 31.46
CA ARG A 4 10.75 47.38 31.07
C ARG A 4 9.58 47.05 30.15
N LEU A 5 9.82 46.92 28.85
CA LEU A 5 8.88 46.26 27.94
C LEU A 5 9.48 44.90 27.58
N GLY A 6 8.91 43.86 28.15
CA GLY A 6 9.19 42.48 27.77
C GLY A 6 8.42 42.10 26.51
N ALA A 7 9.01 41.19 25.74
CA ALA A 7 8.35 40.18 24.92
C ALA A 7 9.45 39.41 24.18
N VAL A 8 10.03 38.38 24.80
CA VAL A 8 10.85 37.44 24.04
C VAL A 8 9.89 36.40 23.44
N LEU A 9 9.72 36.57 22.14
CA LEU A 9 9.02 35.75 21.17
C LEU A 9 9.17 34.24 21.45
N VAL A 10 8.07 33.54 21.69
CA VAL A 10 8.03 32.07 21.75
C VAL A 10 8.19 31.55 20.32
N LEU A 11 9.37 30.99 20.02
CA LEU A 11 9.64 30.32 18.74
C LEU A 11 8.95 28.95 18.77
N ALA A 12 7.76 28.86 18.16
CA ALA A 12 7.08 27.59 17.96
C ALA A 12 7.87 26.76 16.92
N LEU A 13 8.54 25.69 17.37
CA LEU A 13 9.09 24.68 16.47
C LEU A 13 7.92 23.97 15.79
N ALA A 14 7.64 24.35 14.54
CA ALA A 14 6.77 23.58 13.66
C ALA A 14 7.48 22.27 13.30
N THR A 15 7.31 21.23 14.13
CA THR A 15 7.64 19.87 13.72
C THR A 15 6.58 19.45 12.72
N SER A 16 6.83 19.67 11.43
CA SER A 16 6.03 19.07 10.37
C SER A 16 6.12 17.56 10.55
N SER A 17 5.08 16.98 11.15
CA SER A 17 4.94 15.54 11.24
C SER A 17 4.93 15.02 9.81
N TRP A 18 5.95 14.24 9.47
CA TRP A 18 5.99 13.45 8.25
C TRP A 18 4.90 12.40 8.38
N ALA A 19 3.66 12.79 8.12
CA ALA A 19 2.61 11.85 7.79
C ALA A 19 3.13 11.12 6.54
N HIS A 20 3.55 9.87 6.71
CA HIS A 20 3.72 8.99 5.57
C HIS A 20 2.35 8.95 4.90
N ALA A 21 2.24 9.58 3.73
CA ALA A 21 0.97 9.60 3.02
C ALA A 21 0.57 8.15 2.79
N ALA A 22 -0.59 7.75 3.34
CA ALA A 22 -1.17 6.46 3.01
C ALA A 22 -1.31 6.35 1.48
N GLY A 23 -1.13 5.15 0.93
CA GLY A 23 -1.15 4.95 -0.53
C GLY A 23 -2.38 5.54 -1.22
N ASP A 24 -2.20 6.05 -2.43
CA ASP A 24 -3.27 6.60 -3.27
C ASP A 24 -4.00 5.46 -3.98
N SER A 25 -5.26 5.22 -3.59
CA SER A 25 -6.09 4.15 -4.16
C SER A 25 -6.45 4.37 -5.64
N LEU A 26 -6.54 5.62 -6.11
CA LEU A 26 -6.81 5.92 -7.51
C LEU A 26 -5.58 5.65 -8.37
N ALA A 27 -4.39 6.02 -7.88
CA ALA A 27 -3.13 5.64 -8.52
C ALA A 27 -2.95 4.11 -8.50
N GLY A 28 -3.30 3.46 -7.39
CA GLY A 28 -3.28 2.02 -7.22
C GLY A 28 -4.16 1.29 -8.22
N GLN A 29 -5.40 1.74 -8.42
CA GLN A 29 -6.32 1.18 -9.40
C GLN A 29 -5.71 1.16 -10.80
N LYS A 30 -5.08 2.27 -11.23
CA LYS A 30 -4.43 2.37 -12.54
C LYS A 30 -3.26 1.41 -12.65
N LYS A 31 -2.46 1.28 -11.58
CA LYS A 31 -1.32 0.36 -11.51
C LYS A 31 -1.74 -1.11 -11.45
N SER A 32 -2.95 -1.42 -10.97
CA SER A 32 -3.48 -2.78 -10.88
C SER A 32 -4.05 -3.35 -12.18
N ALA A 33 -3.91 -2.65 -13.32
CA ALA A 33 -4.50 -3.08 -14.59
C ALA A 33 -4.11 -4.50 -15.01
N THR A 34 -2.87 -4.94 -14.75
CA THR A 34 -2.41 -6.30 -15.06
C THR A 34 -2.77 -7.32 -13.97
N CYS A 35 -3.05 -6.86 -12.75
CA CYS A 35 -3.34 -7.72 -11.59
C CYS A 35 -4.71 -8.40 -11.72
N VAL A 36 -5.66 -7.77 -12.43
CA VAL A 36 -7.04 -8.25 -12.56
C VAL A 36 -7.16 -9.58 -13.30
N ALA A 37 -6.19 -9.93 -14.15
CA ALA A 37 -6.22 -11.17 -14.92
C ALA A 37 -6.17 -12.41 -14.02
N CYS A 38 -5.50 -12.31 -12.86
CA CYS A 38 -5.39 -13.41 -11.90
C CYS A 38 -6.20 -13.15 -10.63
N HIS A 39 -6.25 -11.91 -10.14
CA HIS A 39 -6.92 -11.57 -8.89
C HIS A 39 -8.36 -11.09 -9.07
N GLY A 40 -8.86 -11.04 -10.31
CA GLY A 40 -10.21 -10.59 -10.63
C GLY A 40 -10.37 -9.06 -10.66
N ALA A 41 -11.35 -8.59 -11.42
CA ALA A 41 -11.62 -7.17 -11.61
C ALA A 41 -11.92 -6.41 -10.30
N GLN A 42 -12.50 -7.09 -9.31
CA GLN A 42 -12.81 -6.54 -8.00
C GLN A 42 -11.92 -7.13 -6.91
N GLY A 43 -10.79 -7.77 -7.27
CA GLY A 43 -9.89 -8.39 -6.29
C GLY A 43 -10.47 -9.65 -5.63
N GLN A 44 -11.51 -10.27 -6.20
CA GLN A 44 -12.18 -11.42 -5.61
C GLN A 44 -11.37 -12.74 -5.68
N GLY A 45 -10.29 -12.77 -6.45
CA GLY A 45 -9.45 -13.96 -6.64
C GLY A 45 -10.07 -15.01 -7.56
N LEU A 46 -9.27 -16.05 -7.84
CA LEU A 46 -9.65 -17.27 -8.55
C LEU A 46 -9.14 -18.48 -7.74
N PRO A 47 -9.86 -18.91 -6.70
CA PRO A 47 -9.43 -20.02 -5.85
C PRO A 47 -9.33 -21.35 -6.61
N PRO A 48 -8.43 -22.27 -6.21
CA PRO A 48 -7.49 -22.14 -5.09
C PRO A 48 -6.19 -21.42 -5.47
N MET A 49 -5.98 -21.11 -6.75
CA MET A 49 -4.68 -20.73 -7.28
C MET A 49 -4.35 -19.24 -7.05
N TYR A 50 -5.33 -18.36 -7.19
CA TYR A 50 -5.14 -16.91 -7.05
C TYR A 50 -5.97 -16.38 -5.88
N PRO A 51 -5.33 -15.87 -4.82
CA PRO A 51 -6.04 -15.43 -3.63
C PRO A 51 -6.84 -14.15 -3.89
N ALA A 52 -7.90 -13.97 -3.09
CA ALA A 52 -8.63 -12.71 -3.01
C ALA A 52 -7.77 -11.63 -2.34
N LEU A 53 -7.77 -10.44 -2.92
CA LEU A 53 -7.08 -9.24 -2.41
C LEU A 53 -8.06 -8.21 -1.85
N ALA A 54 -9.32 -8.24 -2.31
CA ALA A 54 -10.34 -7.27 -1.95
C ALA A 54 -10.58 -7.21 -0.44
N GLY A 55 -10.51 -6.01 0.13
CA GLY A 55 -10.75 -5.75 1.55
C GLY A 55 -9.70 -6.34 2.50
N GLN A 56 -8.57 -6.81 1.98
CA GLN A 56 -7.43 -7.19 2.81
C GLN A 56 -6.77 -5.95 3.43
N SER A 57 -6.12 -6.12 4.58
CA SER A 57 -5.36 -5.03 5.18
C SER A 57 -4.28 -4.51 4.22
N ALA A 58 -4.22 -3.20 4.02
CA ALA A 58 -3.19 -2.57 3.20
C ALA A 58 -1.77 -2.95 3.68
N SER A 59 -1.53 -2.96 5.00
CA SER A 59 -0.22 -3.33 5.54
C SER A 59 0.17 -4.77 5.23
N LYS A 60 -0.78 -5.71 5.29
CA LYS A 60 -0.55 -7.12 4.94
C LYS A 60 -0.30 -7.30 3.45
N LEU A 61 -0.96 -6.51 2.61
CA LEU A 61 -0.73 -6.51 1.16
C LEU A 61 0.66 -5.96 0.82
N VAL A 62 1.09 -4.86 1.46
CA VAL A 62 2.45 -4.32 1.31
C VAL A 62 3.50 -5.35 1.73
N GLU A 63 3.35 -5.92 2.93
CA GLU A 63 4.26 -6.96 3.47
C GLU A 63 4.36 -8.15 2.50
N ALA A 64 3.23 -8.62 1.97
CA ALA A 64 3.20 -9.70 1.00
C ALA A 64 3.94 -9.36 -0.30
N MET A 65 3.67 -8.18 -0.88
CA MET A 65 4.28 -7.75 -2.13
C MET A 65 5.78 -7.53 -1.98
N GLN A 66 6.21 -6.87 -0.90
CA GLN A 66 7.63 -6.73 -0.57
C GLN A 66 8.30 -8.08 -0.40
N GLY A 67 7.66 -9.00 0.32
CA GLY A 67 8.21 -10.34 0.51
C GLY A 67 8.41 -11.13 -0.79
N TYR A 68 7.53 -10.96 -1.79
CA TYR A 68 7.74 -11.53 -3.12
C TYR A 68 8.86 -10.84 -3.90
N LYS A 69 9.00 -9.51 -3.76
CA LYS A 69 10.03 -8.72 -4.46
C LYS A 69 11.43 -8.98 -3.91
N GLU A 70 11.53 -9.16 -2.59
CA GLU A 70 12.78 -9.41 -1.85
C GLU A 70 13.12 -10.91 -1.79
N GLY A 71 12.20 -11.78 -2.22
CA GLY A 71 12.39 -13.23 -2.18
C GLY A 71 12.30 -13.81 -0.77
N THR A 72 11.74 -13.13 0.21
CA THR A 72 11.43 -13.74 1.53
C THR A 72 10.17 -14.60 1.49
N ARG A 73 9.30 -14.38 0.50
CA ARG A 73 8.15 -15.23 0.18
C ARG A 73 8.42 -16.02 -1.10
N GLN A 74 8.64 -17.33 -0.96
CA GLN A 74 9.08 -18.23 -2.03
C GLN A 74 8.19 -19.47 -2.16
N GLY A 75 8.51 -20.32 -3.15
CA GLY A 75 7.84 -21.60 -3.40
C GLY A 75 6.56 -21.47 -4.23
N GLY A 76 6.11 -22.59 -4.82
CA GLY A 76 4.92 -22.65 -5.67
C GLY A 76 4.90 -21.54 -6.73
N GLN A 77 3.84 -20.74 -6.74
CA GLN A 77 3.61 -19.67 -7.72
C GLN A 77 4.26 -18.32 -7.35
N ALA A 78 5.15 -18.27 -6.34
CA ALA A 78 5.79 -17.04 -5.90
C ALA A 78 6.56 -16.34 -7.04
N ALA A 79 7.27 -17.09 -7.89
CA ALA A 79 8.05 -16.55 -9.00
C ALA A 79 7.17 -15.78 -10.01
N ILE A 80 5.93 -16.22 -10.21
CA ILE A 80 4.97 -15.52 -11.06
C ILE A 80 4.69 -14.14 -10.47
N MET A 81 4.36 -14.07 -9.18
CA MET A 81 4.06 -12.81 -8.52
C MET A 81 5.28 -11.89 -8.47
N SER A 82 6.48 -12.41 -8.19
CA SER A 82 7.73 -11.64 -8.20
C SER A 82 7.97 -10.96 -9.55
N ALA A 83 7.68 -11.62 -10.68
CA ALA A 83 7.83 -11.03 -12.01
C ALA A 83 6.94 -9.80 -12.23
N TYR A 84 5.69 -9.85 -11.75
CA TYR A 84 4.77 -8.70 -11.84
C TYR A 84 5.13 -7.55 -10.89
N LEU A 85 5.78 -7.84 -9.76
CA LEU A 85 6.19 -6.83 -8.77
C LEU A 85 7.58 -6.23 -9.06
N ALA A 86 8.40 -6.90 -9.87
CA ALA A 86 9.74 -6.46 -10.25
C ALA A 86 9.80 -4.99 -10.75
N PRO A 87 8.92 -4.51 -11.65
CA PRO A 87 8.98 -3.14 -12.14
C PRO A 87 8.41 -2.09 -11.16
N LEU A 88 7.77 -2.51 -10.06
CA LEU A 88 7.10 -1.59 -9.14
C LEU A 88 8.07 -1.02 -8.10
N ASN A 89 7.94 0.27 -7.81
CA ASN A 89 8.62 0.91 -6.68
C ASN A 89 7.77 0.81 -5.39
N SER A 90 8.30 1.27 -4.26
CA SER A 90 7.60 1.20 -2.96
C SER A 90 6.26 1.97 -2.98
N GLN A 91 6.21 3.13 -3.64
CA GLN A 91 4.99 3.92 -3.72
C GLN A 91 3.90 3.21 -4.55
N ASP A 92 4.28 2.55 -5.64
CA ASP A 92 3.35 1.73 -6.44
C ASP A 92 2.77 0.59 -5.60
N ILE A 93 3.60 -0.07 -4.78
CA ILE A 93 3.17 -1.14 -3.87
C ILE A 93 2.15 -0.60 -2.85
N GLU A 94 2.44 0.54 -2.22
CA GLU A 94 1.52 1.17 -1.25
C GLU A 94 0.20 1.59 -1.92
N ASN A 95 0.26 2.17 -3.12
CA ASN A 95 -0.92 2.58 -3.88
C ASN A 95 -1.79 1.37 -4.24
N ILE A 96 -1.19 0.29 -4.75
CA ILE A 96 -1.90 -0.96 -5.07
C ILE A 96 -2.53 -1.57 -3.81
N ALA A 97 -1.80 -1.58 -2.69
CA ALA A 97 -2.32 -2.08 -1.42
C ALA A 97 -3.52 -1.24 -0.94
N ALA A 98 -3.43 0.09 -1.01
CA ALA A 98 -4.52 0.98 -0.67
C ALA A 98 -5.76 0.77 -1.55
N TYR A 99 -5.55 0.57 -2.85
CA TYR A 99 -6.64 0.23 -3.78
C TYR A 99 -7.37 -1.05 -3.36
N TYR A 100 -6.68 -2.18 -3.25
CA TYR A 100 -7.31 -3.46 -2.92
C TYR A 100 -7.92 -3.47 -1.51
N ALA A 101 -7.31 -2.78 -0.55
CA ALA A 101 -7.86 -2.62 0.80
C ALA A 101 -9.17 -1.81 0.82
N SER A 102 -9.33 -0.85 -0.10
CA SER A 102 -10.57 -0.06 -0.22
C SER A 102 -11.75 -0.83 -0.82
N LEU A 103 -11.49 -1.96 -1.48
CA LEU A 103 -12.54 -2.76 -2.12
C LEU A 103 -13.37 -3.52 -1.09
N LYS A 104 -14.64 -3.80 -1.44
CA LYS A 104 -15.50 -4.64 -0.62
C LYS A 104 -14.88 -6.04 -0.48
N PRO A 105 -14.74 -6.59 0.74
CA PRO A 105 -14.20 -7.93 0.93
C PRO A 105 -14.93 -8.97 0.09
N ALA A 106 -14.17 -9.87 -0.53
CA ALA A 106 -14.74 -11.02 -1.21
C ALA A 106 -15.54 -11.88 -0.21
N ALA A 107 -16.68 -12.42 -0.66
CA ALA A 107 -17.42 -13.37 0.16
C ALA A 107 -16.51 -14.58 0.44
N LYS A 108 -16.42 -14.98 1.72
CA LYS A 108 -15.76 -16.25 2.05
C LYS A 108 -16.61 -17.37 1.45
N PRO A 109 -16.00 -18.32 0.71
CA PRO A 109 -16.70 -19.54 0.31
C PRO A 109 -17.14 -20.35 1.53
#